data_AF-A0A1J3GDY8-F1
#
_entry.id   AF-A0A1J3GDY8-F1
#
_cell.length_a   1.000
_cell.length_b   1.000
_cell.length_c   1.000
_cell.angle_alpha   90.00
_cell.angle_beta   90.00
_cell.angle_gamma   90.00
#
_symmetry.space_group_name_H-M   'P 1'
#
loop_
_entity.id
_entity.type
_entity.pdbx_description
1 polymer ?
#
loop_
_entity_poly.entity_id
_entity_poly.type
_entity_poly.pdbx_seq_one_letter_code
_entity_poly.pdbx_strand_id
1 'polypeptide(L)'
;MKDWAASQGIKYEHLGELCNDPRVRKAVLSEMDNVGREARLRGFEFAKAVTLVAEPFTLENGLLTPTFKIKRPQAKAYFAEAISNMYAEIAAWDPIPSKL
;
A
#
# COMPACT_ATOMS: atom_id res chain seq x y z
N MET A 1 12.08 1.94 7.41
CA MET A 1 11.39 3.04 6.69
C MET A 1 12.03 4.39 6.97
N LYS A 2 12.09 4.88 8.22
CA LYS A 2 12.66 6.20 8.55
C LYS A 2 14.13 6.33 8.17
N ASP A 3 14.95 5.33 8.51
CA ASP A 3 16.39 5.34 8.18
C ASP A 3 16.63 5.29 6.67
N TRP A 4 15.81 4.53 5.95
CA TRP A 4 15.83 4.48 4.49
C TRP A 4 15.42 5.84 3.89
N ALA A 5 14.36 6.47 4.42
CA ALA A 5 13.93 7.79 3.96
C ALA A 5 15.03 8.85 4.16
N ALA A 6 15.74 8.80 5.29
CA ALA A 6 16.89 9.65 5.56
C ALA A 6 18.05 9.41 4.57
N SER A 7 18.35 8.14 4.23
CA SER A 7 19.39 7.82 3.23
C SER A 7 19.02 8.27 1.82
N GLN A 8 17.73 8.40 1.52
CA GLN A 8 17.20 8.96 0.28
C GLN A 8 17.03 10.49 0.31
N GLY A 9 17.41 11.16 1.41
CA GLY A 9 17.28 12.61 1.59
C GLY A 9 15.82 13.10 1.68
N ILE A 10 14.88 12.23 2.04
CA ILE A 10 13.47 12.57 2.20
C ILE A 10 13.28 13.24 3.56
N LYS A 11 12.93 14.53 3.55
CA LYS A 11 12.56 15.28 4.74
C LYS A 11 11.05 15.19 4.96
N TYR A 12 10.64 14.99 6.20
CA TYR A 12 9.25 14.94 6.61
C TYR A 12 9.15 15.39 8.08
N GLU A 13 8.04 16.00 8.45
CA GLU A 13 7.76 16.39 9.85
C GLU A 13 6.84 15.35 10.52
N HIS A 14 5.90 14.81 9.75
CA HIS A 14 4.93 13.82 10.22
C HIS A 14 5.01 12.53 9.40
N LEU A 15 4.73 11.39 10.04
CA LEU A 15 4.76 10.10 9.35
C LEU A 15 3.78 10.03 8.17
N GLY A 16 2.65 10.75 8.25
CA GLY A 16 1.69 10.84 7.15
C GLY A 16 2.28 11.40 5.87
N GLU A 17 3.17 12.39 5.96
CA GLU A 17 3.87 12.95 4.79
C GLU A 17 4.77 11.90 4.15
N LEU A 18 5.49 11.13 4.97
CA LEU A 18 6.34 10.05 4.51
C LEU A 18 5.53 8.94 3.84
N CYS A 19 4.35 8.60 4.38
CA CYS A 19 3.44 7.62 3.78
C CYS A 19 2.91 8.07 2.40
N ASN A 20 2.75 9.38 2.20
CA ASN A 20 2.25 9.97 0.95
C ASN A 20 3.36 10.22 -0.09
N ASP A 21 4.66 10.15 0.28
CA ASP A 21 5.76 10.34 -0.67
C ASP A 21 5.80 9.18 -1.70
N PRO A 22 5.70 9.48 -3.02
CA PRO A 22 5.70 8.45 -4.06
C PRO A 22 6.95 7.56 -4.07
N ARG A 23 8.11 8.08 -3.65
CA ARG A 23 9.36 7.33 -3.57
C ARG A 23 9.28 6.27 -2.47
N VAL A 24 8.62 6.57 -1.37
CA VAL A 24 8.41 5.63 -0.26
C VAL A 24 7.42 4.55 -0.66
N ARG A 25 6.29 4.92 -1.29
CA ARG A 25 5.33 3.94 -1.86
C ARG A 25 6.03 2.99 -2.82
N LYS A 26 6.85 3.53 -3.74
CA LYS A 26 7.62 2.74 -4.71
C LYS A 26 8.63 1.80 -4.04
N ALA A 27 9.33 2.26 -3.01
CA ALA A 27 10.30 1.43 -2.29
C ALA A 27 9.65 0.27 -1.55
N VAL A 28 8.52 0.52 -0.88
CA VAL A 28 7.75 -0.54 -0.21
C VAL A 28 7.24 -1.56 -1.24
N LEU A 29 6.68 -1.09 -2.35
CA LEU A 29 6.19 -1.97 -3.41
C LEU A 29 7.31 -2.82 -4.01
N SER A 30 8.48 -2.22 -4.28
CA SER A 30 9.66 -2.93 -4.77
C SER A 30 10.12 -4.02 -3.81
N GLU A 31 10.04 -3.77 -2.51
CA GLU A 31 10.43 -4.77 -1.52
C GLU A 31 9.41 -5.90 -1.42
N MET A 32 8.11 -5.60 -1.52
CA MET A 32 7.07 -6.62 -1.64
C MET A 32 7.30 -7.51 -2.86
N ASP A 33 7.71 -6.93 -3.99
CA ASP A 33 8.06 -7.67 -5.20
C ASP A 33 9.30 -8.56 -4.98
N ASN A 34 10.32 -8.09 -4.27
CA ASN A 34 11.50 -8.90 -3.95
C ASN A 34 11.10 -10.14 -3.13
N VAL A 35 10.35 -9.94 -2.04
CA VAL A 35 9.83 -11.03 -1.20
C VAL A 35 8.96 -11.99 -2.01
N GLY A 36 8.10 -11.48 -2.89
CA GLY A 36 7.26 -12.30 -3.76
C GLY A 36 8.06 -13.14 -4.76
N ARG A 37 9.16 -12.62 -5.30
CA ARG A 37 10.08 -13.35 -6.19
C ARG A 37 10.81 -14.46 -5.45
N GLU A 38 11.31 -14.18 -4.25
CA GLU A 38 11.95 -15.17 -3.39
C GLU A 38 10.99 -16.31 -3.03
N ALA A 39 9.73 -15.97 -2.74
CA ALA A 39 8.66 -16.92 -2.47
C ALA A 39 8.09 -17.61 -3.73
N ARG A 40 8.60 -17.27 -4.93
CA ARG A 40 8.18 -17.82 -6.23
C ARG A 40 6.67 -17.66 -6.50
N LEU A 41 6.12 -16.51 -6.11
CA LEU A 41 4.73 -16.17 -6.40
C LEU A 41 4.48 -16.04 -7.91
N ARG A 42 3.23 -16.28 -8.32
CA ARG A 42 2.75 -16.10 -9.69
C ARG A 42 2.53 -14.63 -9.98
N GLY A 43 2.62 -14.25 -11.26
CA GLY A 43 2.52 -12.84 -11.68
C GLY A 43 1.27 -12.10 -11.20
N PHE A 44 0.14 -12.78 -11.03
CA PHE A 44 -1.11 -12.18 -10.54
C PHE A 44 -1.20 -12.01 -9.02
N GLU A 45 -0.24 -12.56 -8.27
CA GLU A 45 -0.17 -12.44 -6.81
C GLU A 45 0.62 -11.19 -6.37
N PHE A 46 1.34 -10.55 -7.29
CA PHE A 46 2.08 -9.32 -7.04
C PHE A 46 1.13 -8.11 -7.01
N ALA A 47 1.22 -7.32 -5.94
CA ALA A 47 0.53 -6.04 -5.84
C ALA A 47 1.03 -5.08 -6.93
N LYS A 48 0.12 -4.29 -7.52
CA LYS A 48 0.46 -3.30 -8.55
C LYS A 48 0.56 -1.88 -8.02
N ALA A 49 -0.08 -1.62 -6.88
CA ALA A 49 -0.04 -0.35 -6.17
C ALA A 49 -0.20 -0.61 -4.67
N VAL A 50 0.26 0.35 -3.88
CA VAL A 50 0.09 0.36 -2.43
C VAL A 50 -0.24 1.76 -1.95
N THR A 51 -1.10 1.86 -0.94
CA THR A 51 -1.31 3.07 -0.14
C THR A 51 -0.75 2.80 1.25
N LEU A 52 0.11 3.68 1.73
CA LEU A 52 0.68 3.60 3.08
C LEU A 52 -0.15 4.47 4.01
N VAL A 53 -0.37 3.99 5.23
CA VAL A 53 -1.13 4.71 6.26
C VAL A 53 -0.28 4.83 7.52
N ALA A 54 -0.29 6.01 8.11
CA ALA A 54 0.46 6.28 9.35
C ALA A 54 -0.25 5.71 10.59
N GLU A 55 -1.58 5.64 10.55
CA GLU A 55 -2.40 5.08 11.64
C GLU A 55 -2.40 3.53 11.57
N PRO A 56 -1.96 2.85 12.64
CA PRO A 56 -2.03 1.39 12.72
C PRO A 56 -3.48 0.87 12.78
N PHE A 57 -3.68 -0.39 12.40
CA PHE A 57 -4.96 -1.06 12.66
C PHE A 57 -5.05 -1.41 14.14
N THR A 58 -6.18 -1.11 14.76
CA THR A 58 -6.40 -1.32 16.19
C THR A 58 -7.78 -1.91 16.45
N LEU A 59 -8.04 -2.33 17.69
CA LEU A 59 -9.38 -2.76 18.09
C LEU A 59 -10.29 -1.53 18.21
N GLU A 60 -9.71 -0.42 18.68
CA GLU A 60 -10.33 0.87 18.96
C GLU A 60 -10.84 1.54 17.67
N ASN A 61 -10.05 1.52 16.59
CA ASN A 61 -10.52 1.98 15.27
C ASN A 61 -11.35 0.92 14.52
N GLY A 62 -11.66 -0.20 15.18
CA GLY A 62 -12.59 -1.21 14.67
C GLY A 62 -12.05 -2.05 13.51
N LEU A 63 -10.76 -1.93 13.18
CA LEU A 63 -10.15 -2.65 12.05
C LEU A 63 -9.61 -4.04 12.44
N LEU A 64 -9.43 -4.31 13.73
CA LEU A 64 -8.99 -5.62 14.24
C LEU A 64 -10.07 -6.35 15.04
N THR A 65 -10.01 -7.68 15.00
CA THR A 65 -10.68 -8.57 15.97
C THR A 65 -9.95 -8.55 17.31
N PRO A 66 -10.57 -9.02 18.40
CA PRO A 66 -9.87 -9.22 19.68
C PRO A 66 -8.66 -10.15 19.59
N THR A 67 -8.58 -10.97 18.54
CA THR A 67 -7.46 -11.88 18.24
C THR A 67 -6.45 -11.27 17.25
N PHE A 68 -6.45 -9.94 17.08
CA PHE A 68 -5.54 -9.18 16.21
C PHE A 68 -5.56 -9.60 14.74
N LYS A 69 -6.71 -10.11 14.26
CA LYS A 69 -6.94 -10.39 12.83
C LYS A 69 -7.68 -9.21 12.19
N ILE A 70 -7.40 -8.93 10.92
CA ILE A 70 -8.08 -7.86 10.17
C ILE A 70 -9.56 -8.20 10.00
N LYS A 71 -10.42 -7.25 10.37
CA LYS A 71 -11.86 -7.24 10.08
C LYS A 71 -12.07 -6.82 8.62
N ARG A 72 -12.00 -7.77 7.70
CA ARG A 72 -11.98 -7.53 6.24
C ARG A 72 -13.13 -6.64 5.73
N PRO A 73 -14.42 -6.84 6.11
CA PRO A 73 -15.51 -5.97 5.63
C PRO A 73 -15.33 -4.51 6.06
N GLN A 74 -14.91 -4.28 7.31
CA GLN A 74 -14.68 -2.96 7.88
C GLN A 74 -13.48 -2.28 7.23
N ALA A 75 -12.35 -2.99 7.10
CA ALA A 75 -11.18 -2.46 6.40
C ALA A 75 -11.49 -2.13 4.93
N LYS A 76 -12.25 -2.98 4.23
CA LYS A 76 -12.68 -2.72 2.85
C LYS A 76 -13.51 -1.44 2.76
N ALA A 77 -14.45 -1.22 3.67
CA ALA A 77 -15.28 -0.02 3.69
C ALA A 77 -14.45 1.23 4.04
N TYR A 78 -13.60 1.14 5.06
CA TYR A 78 -12.75 2.24 5.51
C TYR A 78 -11.76 2.69 4.41
N PHE A 79 -11.15 1.75 3.69
CA PHE A 79 -10.17 2.05 2.63
C PHE A 79 -10.77 2.09 1.22
N ALA A 80 -12.11 2.15 1.07
CA ALA A 80 -12.77 2.05 -0.22
C ALA A 80 -12.26 3.11 -1.23
N GLU A 81 -12.14 4.36 -0.77
CA GLU A 81 -11.64 5.46 -1.60
C GLU A 81 -10.17 5.26 -2.00
N ALA A 82 -9.29 4.93 -1.05
CA ALA A 82 -7.89 4.67 -1.33
C ALA A 82 -7.70 3.51 -2.33
N ILE A 83 -8.50 2.45 -2.20
CA ILE A 83 -8.50 1.32 -3.14
C ILE A 83 -8.96 1.77 -4.53
N SER A 84 -10.06 2.54 -4.61
CA SER A 84 -10.56 3.09 -5.87
C SER A 84 -9.51 3.95 -6.57
N ASN A 85 -8.82 4.82 -5.83
CA ASN A 85 -7.78 5.69 -6.35
C ASN A 85 -6.59 4.88 -6.89
N MET A 86 -6.16 3.83 -6.20
CA MET A 86 -5.09 2.95 -6.70
C MET A 86 -5.46 2.28 -8.04
N TYR A 87 -6.70 1.80 -8.19
CA TYR A 87 -7.14 1.23 -9.46
C TYR A 87 -7.20 2.27 -10.58
N ALA A 88 -7.65 3.49 -10.29
CA ALA A 88 -7.66 4.60 -11.25
C ALA A 88 -6.24 5.01 -11.67
N GLU A 89 -5.30 5.10 -10.72
CA GLU A 89 -3.88 5.36 -10.97
C GLU A 89 -3.27 4.31 -11.92
N ILE A 90 -3.53 3.02 -11.66
CA ILE A 90 -3.06 1.92 -12.52
C ILE A 90 -3.66 2.02 -13.92
N ALA A 91 -4.97 2.25 -14.03
CA ALA A 91 -5.65 2.34 -15.32
C ALA A 91 -5.18 3.54 -16.17
N ALA A 92 -4.80 4.65 -15.53
CA ALA A 92 -4.26 5.82 -16.21
C ALA A 92 -2.82 5.59 -16.72
N TRP A 93 -2.03 4.78 -16.02
CA TRP A 93 -0.63 4.50 -16.36
C TRP A 93 -0.47 3.36 -17.36
N ASP A 94 -1.31 2.33 -17.24
CA ASP A 94 -1.35 1.18 -18.13
C ASP A 94 -2.77 1.07 -18.72
N PRO A 95 -3.08 1.85 -19.78
CA PRO A 95 -4.35 1.72 -20.46
C PRO A 95 -4.36 0.35 -21.13
N ILE A 96 -4.86 -0.66 -20.41
CA ILE A 96 -5.19 -1.95 -20.99
C ILE A 96 -6.01 -1.63 -22.25
N PRO A 97 -5.58 -2.04 -23.46
CA PRO A 97 -6.38 -1.80 -24.64
C PRO A 97 -7.75 -2.40 -24.36
N SER A 98 -8.79 -1.55 -24.41
CA SER A 98 -10.18 -1.98 -24.35
C SER A 98 -10.32 -3.18 -25.28
N LYS A 99 -10.44 -4.38 -24.71
CA LYS A 99 -10.81 -5.54 -25.49
C LYS A 99 -12.28 -5.34 -25.84
N LEU A 100 -12.50 -4.97 -27.11
CA LEU A 100 -13.76 -5.19 -27.84
C LEU A 100 -14.20 -6.65 -27.67
#